data_AF-A0A8K0KEX7-F1
#
_entry.id   AF-A0A8K0KEX7-F1
#
_cell.length_a   1.000
_cell.length_b   1.000
_cell.length_c   1.000
_cell.angle_alpha   90.00
_cell.angle_beta   90.00
_cell.angle_gamma   90.00
#
_symmetry.space_group_name_H-M   'P 1'
#
loop_
_entity.id
_entity.type
_entity.pdbx_description
1 polymer ?
#
loop_
_entity_poly.entity_id
_entity_poly.type
_entity_poly.pdbx_seq_one_letter_code
_entity_poly.pdbx_strand_id
1 'polypeptide(L)'
;MPFQLDLFSEMEECDQDVSVVDVYDIASEIGKEFEKIIDTHGTEAVTSLMPKVINALEHLERLATKNDRENTTVQELRARIMHLENDKIEKAEGRLRFEKELEQIEEHWRQESRDLLSMVTRLQDENRRLSSSLAERDGMRGDGSGPGGGEGDSLDGSGMSGDWELLCRLRQTVDRQREAVRSRDNEILAKNSEIEALQEQVERLSMVGRELRRKHHSAQAQVRGLVDERADFLAQLQDQQREIGRLRQRLGIAQKENEDLTESL
;
A
#
# COMPACT_ATOMS: atom_id res chain seq x y z
N MET A 1 -1.51 -3.40 23.95
CA MET A 1 -2.83 -3.97 23.63
C MET A 1 -2.74 -5.48 23.82
N PRO A 2 -3.18 -6.05 24.95
CA PRO A 2 -3.01 -7.48 25.25
C PRO A 2 -4.12 -8.37 24.65
N PHE A 3 -5.19 -7.79 24.12
CA PHE A 3 -6.38 -8.53 23.66
C PHE A 3 -6.25 -9.20 22.28
N GLN A 4 -5.10 -9.09 21.60
CA GLN A 4 -4.92 -9.63 20.25
C GLN A 4 -4.25 -11.02 20.24
N LEU A 5 -3.72 -11.48 21.38
CA LEU A 5 -3.07 -12.80 21.49
C LEU A 5 -4.04 -13.92 21.89
N ASP A 6 -5.08 -13.64 22.65
CA ASP A 6 -6.01 -14.69 23.13
C ASP A 6 -6.92 -15.26 22.03
N LEU A 7 -7.25 -14.47 20.99
CA LEU A 7 -8.15 -14.93 19.92
C LEU A 7 -7.48 -15.91 18.94
N PHE A 8 -6.14 -15.90 18.87
CA PHE A 8 -5.40 -16.86 18.05
C PHE A 8 -5.18 -18.19 18.76
N SER A 9 -5.18 -18.19 20.10
CA SER A 9 -4.96 -19.40 20.91
C SER A 9 -6.21 -20.28 21.01
N GLU A 10 -7.42 -19.72 20.98
CA GLU A 10 -8.67 -20.50 21.05
C GLU A 10 -9.04 -21.22 19.74
N MET A 11 -8.31 -20.99 18.64
CA MET A 11 -8.56 -21.61 17.33
C MET A 11 -7.53 -22.67 16.92
N GLU A 12 -6.55 -22.99 17.78
CA GLU A 12 -5.58 -24.08 17.54
C GLU A 12 -6.12 -25.46 17.98
N GLU A 13 -7.33 -25.53 18.57
CA GLU A 13 -7.89 -26.78 19.13
C GLU A 13 -8.72 -27.64 18.15
N CYS A 14 -8.69 -27.37 16.84
CA CYS A 14 -9.43 -28.17 15.84
C CYS A 14 -8.59 -29.14 14.98
N ASP A 15 -7.26 -29.22 15.15
CA ASP A 15 -6.40 -29.92 14.17
C ASP A 15 -6.26 -31.44 14.39
N GLN A 16 -7.39 -32.14 14.36
CA GLN A 16 -7.42 -33.50 13.79
C GLN A 16 -8.28 -33.47 12.52
N ASP A 17 -7.85 -32.67 11.55
CA ASP A 17 -8.48 -32.64 10.24
C ASP A 17 -8.18 -33.97 9.52
N VAL A 18 -9.24 -34.77 9.35
CA VAL A 18 -9.18 -35.99 8.55
C VAL A 18 -8.91 -35.60 7.09
N SER A 19 -7.70 -35.91 6.63
CA SER A 19 -7.27 -35.68 5.25
C SER A 19 -7.85 -36.74 4.33
N VAL A 20 -7.90 -36.42 3.04
CA VAL A 20 -8.18 -37.38 1.98
C VAL A 20 -7.27 -38.60 2.06
N VAL A 21 -6.00 -38.43 2.47
CA VAL A 21 -5.05 -39.53 2.66
C VAL A 21 -5.53 -40.48 3.75
N ASP A 22 -6.00 -39.94 4.88
CA ASP A 22 -6.51 -40.75 6.00
C ASP A 22 -7.77 -41.54 5.59
N VAL A 23 -8.61 -40.98 4.72
CA VAL A 23 -9.78 -41.69 4.17
C VAL A 23 -9.36 -42.90 3.33
N TYR A 24 -8.29 -42.79 2.55
CA TYR A 24 -7.75 -43.91 1.77
C TYR A 24 -7.12 -44.99 2.65
N ASP A 25 -6.41 -44.60 3.71
CA ASP A 25 -5.84 -45.54 4.67
C ASP A 25 -6.94 -46.31 5.42
N ILE A 26 -7.98 -45.61 5.89
CA ILE A 26 -9.16 -46.22 6.51
C ILE A 26 -9.87 -47.17 5.52
N ALA A 27 -10.03 -46.77 4.26
CA ALA A 27 -10.65 -47.63 3.23
C ALA A 27 -9.84 -48.93 3.00
N SER A 28 -8.50 -48.84 3.03
CA SER A 28 -7.61 -50.00 2.92
C SER A 28 -7.75 -50.96 4.09
N GLU A 29 -7.84 -50.45 5.32
CA GLU A 29 -8.08 -51.27 6.51
C GLU A 29 -9.45 -51.96 6.46
N ILE A 30 -10.50 -51.22 6.10
CA ILE A 30 -11.85 -51.76 5.92
C ILE A 30 -11.87 -52.84 4.84
N GLY A 31 -11.16 -52.63 3.73
CA GLY A 31 -11.04 -53.61 2.65
C GLY A 31 -10.44 -54.94 3.10
N LYS A 32 -9.38 -54.90 3.91
CA LYS A 32 -8.75 -56.10 4.50
C LYS A 32 -9.70 -56.86 5.43
N GLU A 33 -10.54 -56.17 6.18
CA GLU A 33 -11.55 -56.82 7.01
C GLU A 33 -12.67 -57.45 6.17
N PHE A 34 -13.07 -56.81 5.07
CA PHE A 34 -14.01 -57.43 4.12
C PHE A 34 -13.44 -58.68 3.46
N GLU A 35 -12.15 -58.71 3.09
CA GLU A 35 -11.49 -59.92 2.58
C GLU A 35 -11.58 -61.08 3.57
N LYS A 36 -11.26 -60.84 4.85
CA LYS A 36 -11.38 -61.87 5.91
C LYS A 36 -12.81 -62.40 6.06
N ILE A 37 -13.81 -61.53 5.95
CA ILE A 37 -15.22 -61.93 6.04
C ILE A 37 -15.62 -62.76 4.81
N ILE A 38 -15.18 -62.36 3.62
CA ILE A 38 -15.44 -63.09 2.38
C ILE A 38 -14.81 -64.49 2.43
N ASP A 39 -13.57 -64.60 2.90
CA ASP A 39 -12.86 -65.88 3.02
C ASP A 39 -13.54 -66.86 3.97
N THR A 40 -14.21 -66.36 5.02
CA THR A 40 -14.83 -67.18 6.07
C THR A 40 -16.31 -67.47 5.83
N HIS A 41 -17.07 -66.52 5.28
CA HIS A 41 -18.54 -66.58 5.17
C HIS A 41 -19.05 -66.54 3.73
N GLY A 42 -18.15 -66.44 2.74
CA GLY A 42 -18.50 -66.26 1.34
C GLY A 42 -18.89 -64.83 1.00
N THR A 43 -18.91 -64.52 -0.30
CA THR A 43 -19.13 -63.16 -0.82
C THR A 43 -20.50 -62.58 -0.48
N GLU A 44 -21.53 -63.43 -0.40
CA GLU A 44 -22.93 -63.06 -0.13
C GLU A 44 -23.12 -62.27 1.18
N ALA A 45 -22.26 -62.50 2.18
CA ALA A 45 -22.32 -61.80 3.46
C ALA A 45 -22.01 -60.30 3.33
N VAL A 46 -21.24 -59.89 2.30
CA VAL A 46 -20.73 -58.53 2.14
C VAL A 46 -21.37 -57.79 0.96
N THR A 47 -21.94 -58.51 -0.01
CA THR A 47 -22.46 -57.95 -1.28
C THR A 47 -23.41 -56.76 -1.11
N SER A 48 -24.26 -56.77 -0.08
CA SER A 48 -25.22 -55.68 0.18
C SER A 48 -24.68 -54.56 1.07
N LEU A 49 -23.62 -54.82 1.84
CA LEU A 49 -22.99 -53.89 2.76
C LEU A 49 -21.91 -53.05 2.06
N MET A 50 -21.15 -53.67 1.15
CA MET A 50 -20.05 -53.02 0.42
C MET A 50 -20.47 -51.71 -0.27
N PRO A 51 -21.59 -51.63 -1.00
CA PRO A 51 -22.02 -50.37 -1.63
C PRO A 51 -22.35 -49.27 -0.62
N LYS A 52 -22.85 -49.64 0.58
CA LYS A 52 -23.17 -48.67 1.64
C LYS A 52 -21.90 -48.09 2.27
N VAL A 53 -20.89 -48.93 2.48
CA VAL A 53 -19.59 -48.52 3.02
C VAL A 53 -18.83 -47.68 2.00
N ILE A 54 -18.84 -48.06 0.72
CA ILE A 54 -18.27 -47.23 -0.37
C ILE A 54 -18.95 -45.86 -0.38
N ASN A 55 -20.28 -45.80 -0.36
CA ASN A 55 -20.98 -44.51 -0.35
C ASN A 55 -20.63 -43.66 0.88
N ALA A 56 -20.50 -44.26 2.07
CA ALA A 56 -20.06 -43.55 3.26
C ALA A 56 -18.62 -43.00 3.14
N LEU A 57 -17.70 -43.78 2.56
CA LEU A 57 -16.32 -43.36 2.29
C LEU A 57 -16.27 -42.26 1.23
N GLU A 58 -17.07 -42.32 0.17
CA GLU A 58 -17.20 -41.26 -0.83
C GLU A 58 -17.77 -39.95 -0.24
N HIS A 59 -18.68 -40.06 0.73
CA HIS A 59 -19.16 -38.90 1.48
C HIS A 59 -18.05 -38.29 2.36
N LEU A 60 -17.25 -39.14 3.01
CA LEU A 60 -16.13 -38.71 3.84
C LEU A 60 -15.03 -38.06 3.00
N GLU A 61 -14.70 -38.61 1.83
CA GLU A 61 -13.74 -38.03 0.89
C GLU A 61 -14.20 -36.65 0.39
N ARG A 62 -15.49 -36.50 0.08
CA ARG A 62 -16.05 -35.18 -0.27
C ARG A 62 -15.97 -34.17 0.85
N LEU A 63 -16.13 -34.60 2.11
CA LEU A 63 -15.98 -33.72 3.26
C LEU A 63 -14.51 -33.37 3.52
N ALA A 64 -13.59 -34.35 3.44
CA ALA A 64 -12.15 -34.14 3.59
C ALA A 64 -11.60 -33.18 2.51
N THR A 65 -11.92 -33.43 1.23
CA THR A 65 -11.51 -32.53 0.13
C THR A 65 -12.10 -31.12 0.27
N LYS A 66 -13.31 -31.00 0.80
CA LYS A 66 -13.93 -29.70 1.06
C LYS A 66 -13.22 -28.99 2.23
N ASN A 67 -12.91 -29.70 3.31
CA ASN A 67 -12.17 -29.17 4.45
C ASN A 67 -10.78 -28.68 4.01
N ASP A 68 -10.02 -29.48 3.26
CA ASP A 68 -8.72 -29.07 2.71
C ASP A 68 -8.79 -27.74 1.94
N ARG A 69 -9.83 -27.58 1.11
CA ARG A 69 -10.07 -26.33 0.35
C ARG A 69 -10.45 -25.17 1.27
N GLU A 70 -11.29 -25.39 2.26
CA GLU A 70 -11.67 -24.35 3.22
C GLU A 70 -10.44 -23.94 4.05
N ASN A 71 -9.63 -24.90 4.49
CA ASN A 71 -8.41 -24.64 5.25
C ASN A 71 -7.38 -23.85 4.42
N THR A 72 -7.18 -24.18 3.14
CA THR A 72 -6.31 -23.35 2.27
C THR A 72 -6.83 -21.93 2.14
N THR A 73 -8.14 -21.73 1.96
CA THR A 73 -8.71 -20.38 1.90
C THR A 73 -8.55 -19.62 3.23
N VAL A 74 -8.69 -20.30 4.37
CA VAL A 74 -8.46 -19.70 5.70
C VAL A 74 -7.00 -19.29 5.85
N GLN A 75 -6.04 -20.13 5.44
CA GLN A 75 -4.62 -19.82 5.48
C GLN A 75 -4.28 -18.62 4.56
N GLU A 76 -4.82 -18.57 3.35
CA GLU A 76 -4.66 -17.44 2.44
C GLU A 76 -5.22 -16.13 3.02
N LEU A 77 -6.42 -16.18 3.62
CA LEU A 77 -7.03 -15.02 4.28
C LEU A 77 -6.21 -14.55 5.49
N ARG A 78 -5.72 -15.48 6.33
CA ARG A 78 -4.83 -15.17 7.46
C ARG A 78 -3.54 -14.49 6.99
N ALA A 79 -2.90 -15.02 5.96
CA ALA A 79 -1.71 -14.41 5.35
C ALA A 79 -2.01 -13.01 4.79
N ARG A 80 -3.18 -12.83 4.17
CA ARG A 80 -3.60 -11.53 3.64
C ARG A 80 -3.86 -10.50 4.74
N ILE A 81 -4.49 -10.91 5.85
CA ILE A 81 -4.70 -10.06 7.02
C ILE A 81 -3.36 -9.61 7.58
N MET A 82 -2.43 -10.55 7.82
CA MET A 82 -1.09 -10.24 8.33
C MET A 82 -0.36 -9.22 7.45
N HIS A 83 -0.42 -9.40 6.14
CA HIS A 83 0.18 -8.45 5.19
C HIS A 83 -0.45 -7.06 5.26
N LEU A 84 -1.79 -6.97 5.31
CA LEU A 84 -2.50 -5.68 5.41
C LEU A 84 -2.26 -4.97 6.75
N GLU A 85 -2.11 -5.72 7.83
CA GLU A 85 -1.77 -5.17 9.14
C GLU A 85 -0.36 -4.57 9.13
N ASN A 86 0.62 -5.27 8.55
CA ASN A 86 1.97 -4.75 8.39
C ASN A 86 2.00 -3.48 7.53
N ASP A 87 1.34 -3.49 6.37
CA ASP A 87 1.21 -2.31 5.50
C ASP A 87 0.58 -1.11 6.24
N LYS A 88 -0.40 -1.36 7.11
CA LYS A 88 -1.05 -0.31 7.90
C LYS A 88 -0.09 0.29 8.92
N ILE A 89 0.72 -0.53 9.57
CA ILE A 89 1.74 -0.11 10.53
C ILE A 89 2.80 0.72 9.80
N GLU A 90 3.38 0.21 8.71
CA GLU A 90 4.40 0.91 7.92
C GLU A 90 3.90 2.28 7.42
N LYS A 91 2.65 2.35 6.93
CA LYS A 91 2.04 3.62 6.54
C LYS A 91 1.86 4.58 7.71
N ALA A 92 1.53 4.08 8.91
CA ALA A 92 1.39 4.90 10.10
C ALA A 92 2.76 5.44 10.57
N GLU A 93 3.79 4.60 10.54
CA GLU A 93 5.16 5.01 10.85
C GLU A 93 5.68 6.03 9.84
N GLY A 94 5.42 5.83 8.55
CA GLY A 94 5.75 6.79 7.49
C GLY A 94 5.11 8.15 7.74
N ARG A 95 3.81 8.18 8.07
CA ARG A 95 3.11 9.43 8.44
C ARG A 95 3.75 10.13 9.64
N LEU A 96 4.05 9.38 10.70
CA LEU A 96 4.67 9.94 11.90
C LEU A 96 6.08 10.51 11.62
N ARG A 97 6.85 9.88 10.72
CA ARG A 97 8.15 10.39 10.29
C ARG A 97 8.00 11.71 9.52
N PHE A 98 7.09 11.75 8.54
CA PHE A 98 6.83 12.97 7.78
C PHE A 98 6.32 14.12 8.66
N GLU A 99 5.48 13.83 9.64
CA GLU A 99 5.00 14.82 10.61
C GLU A 99 6.17 15.43 11.42
N LYS A 100 7.09 14.60 11.91
CA LYS A 100 8.30 15.07 12.61
C LYS A 100 9.23 15.89 11.72
N GLU A 101 9.42 15.46 10.48
CA GLU A 101 10.23 16.21 9.50
C GLU A 101 9.61 17.58 9.21
N LEU A 102 8.28 17.64 9.09
CA LEU A 102 7.55 18.88 8.89
C LEU A 102 7.70 19.83 10.09
N GLU A 103 7.53 19.33 11.32
CA GLU A 103 7.75 20.10 12.54
C GLU A 103 9.18 20.67 12.63
N GLN A 104 10.19 19.89 12.23
CA GLN A 104 11.58 20.33 12.20
C GLN A 104 11.81 21.45 11.18
N ILE A 105 11.23 21.32 9.98
CA ILE A 105 11.30 22.35 8.94
C ILE A 105 10.63 23.65 9.42
N GLU A 106 9.44 23.55 10.04
CA GLU A 106 8.76 24.71 10.59
C GLU A 106 9.57 25.40 11.69
N GLU A 107 10.18 24.64 12.60
CA GLU A 107 11.00 25.22 13.66
C GLU A 107 12.27 25.87 13.11
N HIS A 108 12.90 25.24 12.13
CA HIS A 108 14.03 25.82 11.42
C HIS A 108 13.64 27.16 10.77
N TRP A 109 12.51 27.19 10.06
CA TRP A 109 12.00 28.40 9.43
C TRP A 109 11.64 29.50 10.43
N ARG A 110 11.08 29.15 11.60
CA ARG A 110 10.85 30.10 12.71
C ARG A 110 12.16 30.64 13.27
N GLN A 111 13.18 29.80 13.41
CA GLN A 111 14.48 30.21 13.92
C GLN A 111 15.17 31.16 12.93
N GLU A 112 15.22 30.82 11.65
CA GLU A 112 15.76 31.69 10.60
C GLU A 112 15.04 33.04 10.53
N SER A 113 13.69 33.02 10.63
CA SER A 113 12.89 34.25 10.67
C SER A 113 13.24 35.13 11.87
N ARG A 114 13.45 34.53 13.06
CA ARG A 114 13.89 35.25 14.26
C ARG A 114 15.29 35.84 14.09
N ASP A 115 16.21 35.07 13.52
CA ASP A 115 17.60 35.49 13.32
C ASP A 115 17.68 36.64 12.31
N LEU A 116 16.95 36.56 11.21
CA LEU A 116 16.83 37.65 10.23
C LEU A 116 16.23 38.91 10.86
N LEU A 117 15.17 38.77 11.66
CA LEU A 117 14.56 39.90 12.36
C LEU A 117 15.54 40.55 13.34
N SER A 118 16.29 39.74 14.10
CA SER A 118 17.34 40.23 15.01
C SER A 118 18.43 41.00 14.25
N MET A 119 18.85 40.49 13.08
CA MET A 119 19.84 41.15 12.25
C MET A 119 19.33 42.48 11.70
N VAL A 120 18.07 42.54 11.25
CA VAL A 120 17.43 43.78 10.80
C VAL A 120 17.38 44.81 11.94
N THR A 121 16.96 44.40 13.16
CA THR A 121 16.93 45.33 14.30
C THR A 121 18.31 45.90 14.64
N ARG A 122 19.35 45.05 14.67
CA ARG A 122 20.73 45.51 14.90
C ARG A 122 21.19 46.50 13.83
N LEU A 123 20.96 46.20 12.55
CA LEU A 123 21.31 47.09 11.45
C LEU A 123 20.54 48.41 11.51
N GLN A 124 19.26 48.39 11.90
CA GLN A 124 18.48 49.60 12.10
C GLN A 124 19.03 50.47 13.24
N ASP A 125 19.42 49.86 14.35
CA ASP A 125 20.01 50.59 15.48
C ASP A 125 21.39 51.16 15.14
N GLU A 126 22.23 50.41 14.43
CA GLU A 126 23.51 50.92 13.91
C GLU A 126 23.28 52.09 12.95
N ASN A 127 22.32 51.99 12.04
CA ASN A 127 22.01 53.05 11.09
C ASN A 127 21.46 54.31 11.81
N ARG A 128 20.62 54.16 12.85
CA ARG A 128 20.18 55.27 13.71
C ARG A 128 21.34 55.94 14.45
N ARG A 129 22.27 55.15 15.00
CA ARG A 129 23.47 55.67 15.70
C ARG A 129 24.36 56.44 14.74
N LEU A 130 24.67 55.86 13.58
CA LEU A 130 25.46 56.51 12.54
C LEU A 130 24.79 57.79 12.05
N SER A 131 23.48 57.77 11.78
CA SER A 131 22.72 58.96 11.39
C SER A 131 22.79 60.06 12.45
N SER A 132 22.69 59.71 13.74
CA SER A 132 22.80 60.67 14.84
C SER A 132 24.21 61.28 14.91
N SER A 133 25.26 60.45 14.80
CA SER A 133 26.65 60.92 14.81
C SER A 133 27.01 61.80 13.60
N LEU A 134 26.40 61.53 12.44
CA LEU A 134 26.53 62.39 11.26
C LEU A 134 25.85 63.74 11.48
N ALA A 135 24.65 63.76 12.06
CA ALA A 135 23.94 65.00 12.38
C ALA A 135 24.69 65.86 13.40
N GLU A 136 25.28 65.24 14.43
CA GLU A 136 26.17 65.93 15.39
C GLU A 136 27.41 66.52 14.70
N ARG A 137 28.03 65.78 13.77
CA ARG A 137 29.20 66.25 13.01
C ARG A 137 28.85 67.39 12.05
N ASP A 138 27.67 67.37 11.46
CA ASP A 138 27.19 68.41 10.53
C ASP A 138 26.77 69.68 11.30
N GLY A 139 26.17 69.53 12.50
CA GLY A 139 25.91 70.64 13.42
C GLY A 139 27.17 71.36 13.91
N MET A 140 28.31 70.66 13.97
CA MET A 140 29.64 71.24 14.29
C MET A 140 30.34 71.91 13.10
N ARG A 141 29.81 71.79 11.88
CA ARG A 141 30.37 72.39 10.66
C ARG A 141 29.64 73.68 10.21
N GLY A 142 28.65 74.13 10.97
CA GLY A 142 27.82 75.30 10.66
C GLY A 142 28.33 76.63 11.22
N ASP A 143 29.59 77.00 11.04
CA ASP A 143 30.02 78.40 11.00
C ASP A 143 31.38 78.53 10.29
N GLY A 144 31.44 79.27 9.19
CA GLY A 144 32.66 79.47 8.42
C GLY A 144 32.43 79.65 6.91
N SER A 145 31.98 80.84 6.53
CA SER A 145 31.94 81.37 5.16
C SER A 145 33.30 81.24 4.43
N GLY A 146 33.26 80.91 3.12
CA GLY A 146 34.42 80.78 2.21
C GLY A 146 35.07 82.12 1.81
N PRO A 147 35.66 82.31 0.61
CA PRO A 147 36.03 81.39 -0.47
C PRO A 147 37.47 81.64 -1.03
N GLY A 148 37.87 80.95 -2.11
CA GLY A 148 39.08 81.23 -2.91
C GLY A 148 39.85 79.94 -3.20
N GLY A 149 40.06 79.49 -4.42
CA GLY A 149 40.45 80.23 -5.63
C GLY A 149 41.92 79.89 -5.89
N GLY A 150 42.21 79.18 -6.98
CA GLY A 150 43.60 78.90 -7.38
C GLY A 150 43.78 77.51 -7.95
N GLU A 151 43.82 77.46 -9.28
CA GLU A 151 44.25 76.32 -10.08
C GLU A 151 45.66 75.86 -9.69
N GLY A 152 45.91 74.57 -9.81
CA GLY A 152 47.20 73.95 -9.50
C GLY A 152 47.23 72.54 -10.07
N ASP A 153 47.39 72.48 -11.39
CA ASP A 153 47.90 71.33 -12.13
C ASP A 153 49.08 70.70 -11.39
N SER A 154 48.93 69.47 -10.94
CA SER A 154 50.00 68.62 -10.42
C SER A 154 49.55 67.15 -10.50
N LEU A 155 49.91 66.51 -11.61
CA LEU A 155 50.07 65.07 -11.70
C LEU A 155 51.05 64.61 -10.61
N ASP A 156 50.55 63.99 -9.55
CA ASP A 156 51.38 63.25 -8.59
C ASP A 156 50.65 61.98 -8.10
N GLY A 157 51.18 60.83 -8.55
CA GLY A 157 51.25 59.48 -7.92
C GLY A 157 50.09 58.82 -7.17
N SER A 158 49.07 59.55 -6.69
CA SER A 158 48.08 59.07 -5.73
C SER A 158 46.82 58.48 -6.38
N GLY A 159 46.40 59.01 -7.54
CA GLY A 159 45.25 58.50 -8.30
C GLY A 159 45.41 57.05 -8.77
N MET A 160 46.64 56.67 -9.13
CA MET A 160 46.97 55.32 -9.60
C MET A 160 46.80 54.25 -8.50
N SER A 161 46.98 54.64 -7.23
CA SER A 161 46.81 53.73 -6.08
C SER A 161 45.34 53.44 -5.78
N GLY A 162 44.47 54.46 -5.86
CA GLY A 162 43.03 54.30 -5.67
C GLY A 162 42.37 53.50 -6.79
N ASP A 163 42.76 53.78 -8.04
CA ASP A 163 42.27 53.06 -9.22
C ASP A 163 42.72 51.59 -9.23
N TRP A 164 43.96 51.32 -8.80
CA TRP A 164 44.44 49.95 -8.62
C TRP A 164 43.65 49.17 -7.56
N GLU A 165 43.37 49.79 -6.41
CA GLU A 165 42.57 49.14 -5.36
C GLU A 165 41.11 48.87 -5.81
N LEU A 166 40.52 49.81 -6.56
CA LEU A 166 39.20 49.64 -7.16
C LEU A 166 39.19 48.48 -8.17
N LEU A 167 40.19 48.39 -9.04
CA LEU A 167 40.33 47.28 -10.00
C LEU A 167 40.49 45.93 -9.29
N CYS A 168 41.26 45.86 -8.19
CA CYS A 168 41.36 44.65 -7.38
C CYS A 168 40.00 44.25 -6.78
N ARG A 169 39.23 45.20 -6.24
CA ARG A 169 37.88 44.93 -5.70
C ARG A 169 36.92 44.46 -6.78
N LEU A 170 36.91 45.10 -7.95
CA LEU A 170 36.10 44.68 -9.09
C LEU A 170 36.46 43.27 -9.55
N ARG A 171 37.76 42.96 -9.67
CA ARG A 171 38.22 41.63 -10.04
C ARG A 171 37.79 40.56 -9.04
N GLN A 172 37.93 40.82 -7.73
CA GLN A 172 37.44 39.90 -6.70
C GLN A 172 35.91 39.72 -6.77
N THR A 173 35.14 40.76 -7.08
CA THR A 173 33.69 40.64 -7.26
C THR A 173 33.34 39.80 -8.49
N VAL A 174 34.04 40.00 -9.61
CA VAL A 174 33.87 39.18 -10.82
C VAL A 174 34.23 37.71 -10.55
N ASP A 175 35.32 37.44 -9.83
CA ASP A 175 35.74 36.08 -9.49
C ASP A 175 34.70 35.41 -8.57
N ARG A 176 34.17 36.11 -7.55
CA ARG A 176 33.06 35.62 -6.72
C ARG A 176 31.79 35.37 -7.52
N GLN A 177 31.44 36.26 -8.45
CA GLN A 177 30.28 36.07 -9.31
C GLN A 177 30.45 34.85 -10.22
N ARG A 178 31.65 34.61 -10.76
CA ARG A 178 31.96 33.42 -11.56
C ARG A 178 31.87 32.13 -10.75
N GLU A 179 32.31 32.15 -9.49
CA GLU A 179 32.15 31.02 -8.58
C GLU A 179 30.68 30.76 -8.23
N ALA A 180 29.91 31.82 -7.95
CA ALA A 180 28.48 31.72 -7.69
C ALA A 180 27.71 31.16 -8.90
N VAL A 181 28.04 31.60 -10.12
CA VAL A 181 27.47 31.06 -11.36
C VAL A 181 27.78 29.58 -11.50
N ARG A 182 29.05 29.17 -11.32
CA ARG A 182 29.42 27.74 -11.37
C ARG A 182 28.72 26.89 -10.31
N SER A 183 28.55 27.42 -9.10
CA SER A 183 27.81 26.73 -8.04
C SER A 183 26.34 26.57 -8.39
N ARG A 184 25.71 27.61 -8.94
CA ARG A 184 24.32 27.60 -9.42
C ARG A 184 24.13 26.62 -10.58
N ASP A 185 25.06 26.58 -11.53
CA ASP A 185 25.02 25.63 -12.65
C ASP A 185 25.11 24.18 -12.16
N ASN A 186 25.99 23.89 -11.19
CA ASN A 186 26.08 22.56 -10.58
C ASN A 186 24.80 22.18 -9.83
N GLU A 187 24.19 23.13 -9.12
CA GLU A 187 22.91 22.93 -8.43
C GLU A 187 21.78 22.64 -9.43
N ILE A 188 21.71 23.39 -10.54
CA ILE A 188 20.75 23.16 -11.61
C ILE A 188 20.93 21.77 -12.24
N LEU A 189 22.17 21.36 -12.51
CA LEU A 189 22.45 20.02 -13.05
C LEU A 189 22.02 18.91 -12.09
N ALA A 190 22.28 19.07 -10.79
CA ALA A 190 21.84 18.11 -9.77
C ALA A 190 20.31 18.05 -9.65
N LYS A 191 19.63 19.20 -9.74
CA LYS A 191 18.17 19.25 -9.74
C LYS A 191 17.56 18.66 -11.00
N ASN A 192 18.19 18.85 -12.15
CA ASN A 192 17.74 18.24 -13.40
C ASN A 192 17.85 16.71 -13.35
N SER A 193 18.94 16.14 -12.82
CA SER A 193 19.06 14.70 -12.67
C SER A 193 18.06 14.12 -11.66
N GLU A 194 17.74 14.85 -10.59
CA GLU A 194 16.68 14.49 -9.65
C GLU A 194 15.29 14.49 -10.33
N ILE A 195 15.00 15.51 -11.16
CA ILE A 195 13.76 15.58 -11.94
C ILE A 195 13.66 14.40 -12.91
N GLU A 196 14.72 14.06 -13.64
CA GLU A 196 14.75 12.93 -14.58
C GLU A 196 14.49 11.60 -13.85
N ALA A 197 15.14 11.37 -12.70
CA ALA A 197 14.92 10.16 -11.89
C ALA A 197 13.48 10.05 -11.38
N LEU A 198 12.88 11.17 -10.95
CA LEU A 198 11.49 11.22 -10.52
C LEU A 198 10.53 11.00 -11.70
N GLN A 199 10.82 11.54 -12.88
CA GLN A 199 10.05 11.29 -14.10
C GLN A 199 10.03 9.80 -14.46
N GLU A 200 11.18 9.12 -14.43
CA GLU A 200 11.24 7.67 -14.65
C GLU A 200 10.43 6.88 -13.61
N GLN A 201 10.45 7.31 -12.35
CA GLN A 201 9.64 6.67 -11.30
C GLN A 201 8.14 6.86 -11.55
N VAL A 202 7.71 8.07 -11.97
CA VAL A 202 6.31 8.36 -12.32
C VAL A 202 5.87 7.53 -13.53
N GLU A 203 6.71 7.37 -14.54
CA GLU A 203 6.42 6.53 -15.71
C GLU A 203 6.27 5.05 -15.33
N ARG A 204 7.19 4.52 -14.50
CA ARG A 204 7.11 3.16 -13.97
C ARG A 204 5.82 2.93 -13.18
N LEU A 205 5.48 3.84 -12.26
CA LEU A 205 4.24 3.77 -11.48
C LEU A 205 3.00 3.88 -12.38
N SER A 206 3.05 4.72 -13.42
CA SER A 206 1.98 4.86 -14.41
C SER A 206 1.76 3.59 -15.24
N MET A 207 2.84 2.86 -15.56
CA MET A 207 2.77 1.55 -16.21
C MET A 207 2.12 0.50 -15.29
N VAL A 208 2.60 0.36 -14.06
CA VAL A 208 2.05 -0.57 -13.07
C VAL A 208 0.58 -0.25 -12.77
N GLY A 209 0.23 1.02 -12.62
CA GLY A 209 -1.16 1.46 -12.41
C GLY A 209 -2.08 1.18 -13.60
N ARG A 210 -1.58 1.15 -14.83
CA ARG A 210 -2.36 0.69 -16.00
C ARG A 210 -2.54 -0.83 -16.00
N GLU A 211 -1.50 -1.58 -15.67
CA GLU A 211 -1.56 -3.04 -15.59
C GLU A 211 -2.54 -3.52 -14.51
N LEU A 212 -2.48 -2.93 -13.31
CA LEU A 212 -3.41 -3.25 -12.22
C LEU A 212 -4.87 -2.95 -12.60
N ARG A 213 -5.13 -1.84 -13.30
CA ARG A 213 -6.48 -1.53 -13.80
C ARG A 213 -6.98 -2.57 -14.80
N ARG A 214 -6.12 -3.05 -15.71
CA ARG A 214 -6.47 -4.15 -16.64
C ARG A 214 -6.75 -5.46 -15.91
N LYS A 215 -5.91 -5.85 -14.93
CA LYS A 215 -6.11 -7.04 -14.10
C LYS A 215 -7.42 -6.96 -13.31
N HIS A 216 -7.71 -5.80 -12.71
CA HIS A 216 -8.96 -5.56 -12.00
C HIS A 216 -10.18 -5.72 -12.92
N HIS A 217 -10.14 -5.14 -14.12
CA HIS A 217 -11.23 -5.26 -15.08
C HIS A 217 -11.46 -6.71 -15.51
N SER A 218 -10.39 -7.46 -15.79
CA SER A 218 -10.47 -8.89 -16.13
C SER A 218 -11.08 -9.72 -14.98
N ALA A 219 -10.59 -9.52 -13.75
CA ALA A 219 -11.12 -10.19 -12.57
C ALA A 219 -12.60 -9.84 -12.33
N GLN A 220 -12.98 -8.58 -12.52
CA GLN A 220 -14.37 -8.14 -12.41
C GLN A 220 -15.27 -8.78 -13.47
N ALA A 221 -14.79 -8.96 -14.70
CA ALA A 221 -15.50 -9.66 -15.76
C ALA A 221 -15.68 -11.16 -15.43
N GLN A 222 -14.64 -11.80 -14.88
CA GLN A 222 -14.72 -13.19 -14.41
C GLN A 222 -15.76 -13.36 -13.29
N VAL A 223 -15.76 -12.47 -12.29
CA VAL A 223 -16.75 -12.51 -11.21
C VAL A 223 -18.17 -12.36 -11.75
N ARG A 224 -18.39 -11.46 -12.72
CA ARG A 224 -19.70 -11.33 -13.38
C ARG A 224 -20.10 -12.60 -14.12
N GLY A 225 -19.20 -13.19 -14.88
CA GLY A 225 -19.46 -14.47 -15.57
C GLY A 225 -19.83 -15.59 -14.60
N LEU A 226 -19.11 -15.74 -13.48
CA LEU A 226 -19.43 -16.73 -12.46
C LEU A 226 -20.79 -16.48 -11.78
N VAL A 227 -21.19 -15.22 -11.63
CA VAL A 227 -22.51 -14.85 -11.09
C VAL A 227 -23.63 -15.25 -12.07
N ASP A 228 -23.42 -15.02 -13.36
CA ASP A 228 -24.37 -15.39 -14.42
C ASP A 228 -24.49 -16.93 -14.52
N GLU A 229 -23.37 -17.65 -14.54
CA GLU A 229 -23.36 -19.13 -14.52
C GLU A 229 -24.06 -19.69 -13.29
N ARG A 230 -23.82 -19.11 -12.11
CA ARG A 230 -24.54 -19.48 -10.88
C ARG A 230 -26.04 -19.24 -11.00
N ALA A 231 -26.47 -18.14 -11.63
CA ALA A 231 -27.88 -17.85 -11.83
C ALA A 231 -28.53 -18.89 -12.77
N ASP A 232 -27.84 -19.28 -13.85
CA ASP A 232 -28.30 -20.31 -14.78
C ASP A 232 -28.45 -21.67 -14.09
N PHE A 233 -27.47 -22.08 -13.29
CA PHE A 233 -27.56 -23.33 -12.54
C PHE A 233 -28.70 -23.32 -11.52
N LEU A 234 -28.93 -22.19 -10.83
CA LEU A 234 -30.06 -22.07 -9.91
C LEU A 234 -31.40 -22.16 -10.64
N ALA A 235 -31.53 -21.59 -11.84
CA ALA A 235 -32.72 -21.71 -12.66
C ALA A 235 -32.98 -23.16 -13.10
N GLN A 236 -31.95 -23.85 -13.60
CA GLN A 236 -32.03 -25.26 -13.98
C GLN A 236 -32.44 -26.15 -12.80
N LEU A 237 -31.84 -25.91 -11.62
CA LEU A 237 -32.15 -26.67 -10.41
C LEU A 237 -33.61 -26.45 -9.97
N GLN A 238 -34.10 -25.21 -10.03
CA GLN A 238 -35.52 -24.92 -9.75
C GLN A 238 -36.47 -25.63 -10.73
N ASP A 239 -36.15 -25.69 -12.02
CA ASP A 239 -36.97 -26.38 -13.01
C ASP A 239 -36.99 -27.89 -12.78
N GLN A 240 -35.85 -28.49 -12.47
CA GLN A 240 -35.78 -29.91 -12.07
C GLN A 240 -36.60 -30.18 -10.81
N GLN A 241 -36.56 -29.29 -9.82
CA GLN A 241 -37.33 -29.43 -8.59
C GLN A 241 -38.84 -29.37 -8.85
N ARG A 242 -39.28 -28.50 -9.77
CA ARG A 242 -40.68 -28.42 -10.23
C ARG A 242 -41.09 -29.69 -10.96
N GLU A 243 -40.23 -30.25 -11.80
CA GLU A 243 -40.51 -31.49 -12.53
C GLU A 243 -40.61 -32.70 -11.59
N ILE A 244 -39.69 -32.83 -10.63
CA ILE A 244 -39.78 -33.85 -9.56
C ILE A 244 -41.09 -33.71 -8.79
N GLY A 245 -41.50 -32.46 -8.46
CA GLY A 245 -42.78 -32.19 -7.82
C GLY A 245 -43.97 -32.69 -8.65
N ARG A 246 -43.99 -32.40 -9.95
CA ARG A 246 -45.03 -32.89 -10.89
C ARG A 246 -45.06 -34.40 -11.00
N LEU A 247 -43.90 -35.05 -11.09
CA LEU A 247 -43.79 -36.51 -11.17
C LEU A 247 -44.28 -37.18 -9.89
N ARG A 248 -43.93 -36.66 -8.71
CA ARG A 248 -44.45 -37.16 -7.42
C ARG A 248 -45.97 -37.03 -7.34
N GLN A 249 -46.53 -35.92 -7.80
CA GLN A 249 -47.98 -35.74 -7.82
C GLN A 249 -48.66 -36.76 -8.75
N ARG A 250 -48.14 -36.97 -9.97
CA ARG A 250 -48.67 -37.99 -10.89
C ARG A 250 -48.55 -39.40 -10.33
N LEU A 251 -47.42 -39.73 -9.69
CA LEU A 251 -47.23 -41.02 -9.04
C LEU A 251 -48.27 -41.24 -7.93
N GLY A 252 -48.51 -40.23 -7.09
CA GLY A 252 -49.52 -40.32 -6.03
C GLY A 252 -50.94 -40.49 -6.57
N ILE A 253 -51.29 -39.83 -7.67
CA ILE A 253 -52.59 -40.04 -8.34
C ILE A 253 -52.70 -41.47 -8.87
N ALA A 254 -51.67 -41.96 -9.57
CA ALA A 254 -51.65 -43.32 -10.13
C ALA A 254 -51.65 -44.42 -9.05
N GLN A 255 -51.04 -44.17 -7.89
CA GLN A 255 -51.12 -45.08 -6.74
C GLN A 255 -52.54 -45.19 -6.22
N LYS A 256 -53.21 -44.05 -6.03
CA LYS A 256 -54.60 -44.01 -5.55
C LYS A 256 -55.57 -44.68 -6.53
N GLU A 257 -55.42 -44.42 -7.83
CA GLU A 257 -56.23 -45.08 -8.86
C GLU A 257 -56.03 -46.61 -8.85
N ASN A 258 -54.81 -47.10 -8.62
CA ASN A 258 -54.55 -48.53 -8.49
C ASN A 258 -55.18 -49.13 -7.22
N GLU A 259 -55.11 -48.42 -6.09
CA GLU A 259 -55.76 -48.84 -4.84
C GLU A 259 -57.27 -48.97 -5.04
N ASP A 260 -57.92 -47.94 -5.61
CA ASP A 260 -59.37 -47.92 -5.90
C ASP A 260 -59.79 -49.08 -6.83
N LEU A 261 -58.97 -49.43 -7.82
CA LEU A 261 -59.20 -50.56 -8.72
C LEU A 261 -59.10 -51.91 -8.03
N THR A 262 -58.15 -52.07 -7.10
CA THR A 262 -57.99 -53.31 -6.33
C THR A 262 -59.10 -53.52 -5.30
N GLU A 263 -59.67 -52.45 -4.75
CA GLU A 263 -60.83 -52.53 -3.85
C GLU A 263 -62.15 -52.83 -4.58
N SER A 264 -62.20 -52.62 -5.90
CA SER A 264 -63.39 -52.82 -6.74
C SER A 264 -63.52 -54.21 -7.37
N LEU A 265 -62.55 -55.11 -7.16
CA LEU A 265 -62.50 -56.50 -7.68
C LEU A 265 -62.75 -57.52 -6.57
#